data_AF-A0A6P5Z8K7-F1
#
_entry.id   AF-A0A6P5Z8K7-F1
#
_cell.length_a   1.000
_cell.length_b   1.000
_cell.length_c   1.000
_cell.angle_alpha   90.00
_cell.angle_beta   90.00
_cell.angle_gamma   90.00
#
_symmetry.space_group_name_H-M   'P 1'
#
loop_
_entity.id
_entity.type
_entity.pdbx_description
1 polymer ?
#
loop_
_entity_poly.entity_id
_entity_poly.type
_entity_poly.pdbx_seq_one_letter_code
_entity_poly.pdbx_strand_id
1 'polypeptide(L)'
;MEIFTKVLTTADVERRLSSPDICEPALPRSQGCHVMVLQVQDDTGNLWNFGYEIQPGVRPKLVLVSGWIQFIRSKGLRNGDIVILYKEEGAHYKIRVERSDSEKRISESYIAENHYGSGV
;
A
#
# COMPACT_ATOMS: atom_id res chain seq x y z
N MET A 1 13.68 2.92 8.09
CA MET A 1 14.22 2.24 6.89
C MET A 1 13.07 1.96 5.93
N GLU A 2 13.16 2.41 4.68
CA GLU A 2 12.23 1.99 3.64
C GLU A 2 12.45 0.51 3.30
N ILE A 3 11.36 -0.25 3.22
CA ILE A 3 11.38 -1.66 2.81
C ILE A 3 11.16 -1.75 1.31
N PHE A 4 10.12 -1.11 0.79
CA PHE A 4 9.89 -0.99 -0.64
C PHE A 4 8.95 0.17 -0.97
N THR A 5 9.07 0.65 -2.20
CA THR A 5 8.12 1.54 -2.89
C THR A 5 7.50 0.79 -4.06
N LYS A 6 6.17 0.89 -4.24
CA LYS A 6 5.48 0.22 -5.34
C LYS A 6 4.37 1.06 -5.95
N VAL A 7 4.39 1.18 -7.28
CA VAL A 7 3.24 1.62 -8.09
C VAL A 7 2.24 0.48 -8.18
N LEU A 8 1.00 0.74 -7.79
CA LEU A 8 -0.07 -0.25 -7.77
C LEU A 8 -0.51 -0.60 -9.18
N THR A 9 -0.46 -1.90 -9.49
CA THR A 9 -1.02 -2.46 -10.71
C THR A 9 -2.47 -2.91 -10.49
N THR A 10 -3.17 -3.26 -11.57
CA THR A 10 -4.52 -3.83 -11.50
C THR A 10 -4.56 -5.08 -10.60
N ALA A 11 -3.53 -5.94 -10.67
CA ALA A 11 -3.45 -7.12 -9.82
C ALA A 11 -3.32 -6.76 -8.33
N ASP A 12 -2.61 -5.68 -8.01
CA ASP A 12 -2.48 -5.21 -6.63
C ASP A 12 -3.80 -4.65 -6.11
N VAL A 13 -4.52 -3.87 -6.91
CA VAL A 13 -5.80 -3.26 -6.52
C VAL A 13 -6.90 -4.31 -6.38
N GLU A 14 -6.90 -5.36 -7.22
CA GLU A 14 -7.99 -6.33 -7.27
C GLU A 14 -7.75 -7.59 -6.43
N ARG A 15 -6.49 -7.96 -6.16
CA ARG A 15 -6.17 -9.27 -5.55
C ARG A 15 -5.23 -9.18 -4.35
N ARG A 16 -3.96 -8.81 -4.57
CA ARG A 16 -2.90 -8.90 -3.55
C ARG A 16 -1.70 -8.05 -3.91
N LEU A 17 -1.03 -7.46 -2.92
CA LEU A 17 0.21 -6.75 -3.13
C LEU A 17 1.37 -7.73 -3.20
N SER A 18 2.18 -7.67 -4.27
CA SER A 18 3.48 -8.37 -4.31
C SER A 18 4.61 -7.37 -4.29
N SER A 19 5.63 -7.53 -3.44
CA SER A 19 6.76 -6.59 -3.39
C SER A 19 7.51 -6.55 -4.74
N PRO A 20 8.10 -5.39 -5.10
CA PRO A 20 8.90 -5.29 -6.31
C PRO A 20 10.15 -6.17 -6.23
N ASP A 21 10.86 -6.10 -5.10
CA ASP A 21 12.13 -6.76 -4.83
C ASP A 21 12.11 -7.62 -3.55
N ILE A 22 13.27 -8.18 -3.21
CA ILE A 22 13.51 -9.01 -2.02
C ILE A 22 13.39 -8.13 -0.78
N CYS A 23 12.41 -8.44 0.07
CA CYS A 23 12.15 -7.69 1.31
C CYS A 23 12.36 -8.53 2.58
N GLU A 24 12.77 -9.80 2.44
CA GLU A 24 12.88 -10.77 3.54
C GLU A 24 13.70 -10.27 4.76
N PRO A 25 14.87 -9.63 4.61
CA PRO A 25 15.67 -9.20 5.77
C PRO A 25 14.95 -8.17 6.66
N ALA A 26 13.99 -7.43 6.10
CA ALA A 26 13.26 -6.41 6.83
C ALA A 26 12.07 -6.99 7.61
N LEU A 27 11.64 -8.22 7.31
CA LEU A 27 10.42 -8.80 7.84
C LEU A 27 10.66 -9.68 9.08
N PRO A 28 9.65 -9.87 9.93
CA PRO A 28 9.72 -10.85 11.01
C PRO A 28 9.99 -12.23 10.42
N ARG A 29 11.00 -12.94 10.92
CA ARG A 29 11.30 -14.31 10.45
C ARG A 29 10.15 -15.26 10.80
N SER A 30 9.65 -16.00 9.83
CA SER A 30 8.68 -17.09 10.06
C SER A 30 9.38 -18.29 10.69
N GLN A 31 8.84 -18.82 11.80
CA GLN A 31 9.24 -20.13 12.35
C GLN A 31 8.33 -21.28 11.83
N GLY A 32 7.79 -21.19 10.60
CA GLY A 32 6.93 -22.26 10.08
C GLY A 32 6.11 -21.91 8.84
N CYS A 33 5.24 -22.84 8.44
CA CYS A 33 4.41 -22.82 7.22
C CYS A 33 3.05 -22.11 7.42
N HIS A 34 3.04 -20.97 8.11
CA HIS A 34 1.81 -20.23 8.43
C HIS A 34 1.87 -18.80 7.88
N VAL A 35 0.73 -18.32 7.37
CA VAL A 35 0.51 -16.90 7.03
C VAL A 35 0.82 -16.07 8.27
N MET A 36 1.76 -15.13 8.15
CA MET A 36 2.15 -14.26 9.25
C MET A 36 1.33 -12.98 9.23
N VAL A 37 1.12 -12.37 10.39
CA VAL A 37 0.46 -11.06 10.46
C VAL A 37 1.50 -9.97 10.62
N LEU A 38 1.47 -8.99 9.73
CA LEU A 38 2.22 -7.75 9.80
C LEU A 38 1.27 -6.63 10.23
N GLN A 39 1.48 -6.09 11.43
CA GLN A 39 0.76 -4.90 11.87
C GLN A 39 1.48 -3.66 11.36
N VAL A 40 0.75 -2.81 10.65
CA VAL A 40 1.28 -1.64 9.96
C VAL A 40 0.42 -0.42 10.27
N GLN A 41 1.04 0.67 10.71
CA GLN A 41 0.35 1.93 10.96
C GLN A 41 0.35 2.80 9.69
N ASP A 42 -0.78 3.39 9.34
CA ASP A 42 -0.83 4.38 8.27
C ASP A 42 -0.52 5.81 8.76
N ASP A 43 -0.47 6.75 7.82
CA ASP A 43 -0.23 8.18 8.06
C ASP A 43 -1.32 8.86 8.90
N THR A 44 -2.53 8.31 8.90
CA THR A 44 -3.65 8.76 9.75
C THR A 44 -3.64 8.13 11.15
N GLY A 45 -2.67 7.28 11.44
CA GLY A 45 -2.51 6.60 12.72
C GLY A 45 -3.31 5.30 12.89
N ASN A 46 -4.04 4.86 11.86
CA ASN A 46 -4.80 3.61 11.92
C ASN A 46 -3.88 2.39 11.79
N LEU A 47 -4.17 1.35 12.56
CA LEU A 47 -3.44 0.08 12.51
C LEU A 47 -4.13 -0.90 11.56
N TRP A 48 -3.36 -1.44 10.62
CA TRP A 48 -3.78 -2.44 9.65
C TRP A 48 -3.05 -3.75 9.90
N ASN A 49 -3.80 -4.85 9.96
CA ASN A 49 -3.24 -6.19 10.09
C ASN A 49 -3.22 -6.85 8.71
N PHE A 50 -2.04 -6.94 8.10
CA PHE A 50 -1.85 -7.61 6.82
C PHE A 50 -1.36 -9.03 7.03
N GLY A 51 -2.13 -10.02 6.56
CA GLY A 51 -1.60 -11.36 6.42
C GLY A 51 -0.62 -11.37 5.26
N TYR A 52 0.56 -11.95 5.46
CA TYR A 52 1.59 -12.03 4.44
C TYR A 52 2.26 -13.39 4.38
N GLU A 53 2.78 -13.66 3.19
CA GLU A 53 3.55 -14.84 2.86
C GLU A 53 4.83 -14.43 2.12
N ILE A 54 5.87 -15.26 2.24
CA ILE A 54 7.05 -15.15 1.39
C ILE A 54 6.86 -16.10 0.22
N GLN A 55 6.66 -15.56 -0.98
CA GLN A 55 6.61 -16.37 -2.19
C GLN A 55 8.02 -16.86 -2.52
N PRO A 56 8.27 -18.18 -2.53
CA PRO A 56 9.60 -18.73 -2.79
C PRO A 56 10.01 -18.55 -4.26
N GLY A 57 11.32 -18.48 -4.50
CA GLY A 57 11.91 -18.35 -5.83
C GLY A 57 13.33 -17.81 -5.77
N VAL A 58 13.94 -17.57 -6.93
CA VAL A 58 15.30 -16.98 -7.02
C VAL A 58 15.36 -15.60 -6.35
N ARG A 59 14.25 -14.86 -6.38
CA ARG A 59 14.07 -13.60 -5.67
C ARG A 59 12.80 -13.69 -4.84
N PRO A 60 12.89 -14.11 -3.56
CA PRO A 60 11.72 -14.24 -2.70
C PRO A 60 10.99 -12.91 -2.55
N LYS A 61 9.66 -12.93 -2.66
CA LYS A 61 8.82 -11.73 -2.61
C LYS A 61 7.86 -11.77 -1.44
N LEU A 62 7.66 -10.62 -0.82
CA LEU A 62 6.57 -10.43 0.13
C LEU A 62 5.25 -10.36 -0.64
N VAL A 63 4.26 -11.14 -0.22
CA VAL A 63 2.90 -11.07 -0.76
C VAL A 63 1.94 -10.77 0.38
N LEU A 64 1.26 -9.63 0.33
CA LEU A 64 0.19 -9.29 1.27
C LEU A 64 -1.13 -9.88 0.75
N VAL A 65 -1.67 -10.85 1.48
CA VAL A 65 -2.86 -11.62 1.11
C VAL A 65 -4.12 -11.13 1.84
N SER A 66 -4.17 -11.21 3.16
CA SER A 66 -5.33 -10.75 3.94
C SER A 66 -5.14 -9.30 4.42
N GLY A 67 -6.25 -8.58 4.63
CA GLY A 67 -6.22 -7.16 5.02
C GLY A 67 -5.94 -6.18 3.88
N TRP A 68 -5.20 -6.62 2.85
CA TRP A 68 -4.77 -5.73 1.76
C TRP A 68 -5.93 -5.11 0.96
N ILE A 69 -6.88 -5.92 0.47
CA ILE A 69 -8.01 -5.39 -0.32
C ILE A 69 -8.94 -4.51 0.51
N GLN A 70 -9.04 -4.76 1.82
CA GLN A 70 -9.79 -3.91 2.74
C GLN A 70 -9.11 -2.54 2.88
N PHE A 71 -7.78 -2.51 2.97
CA PHE A 71 -6.99 -1.28 2.95
C PHE A 71 -7.16 -0.51 1.62
N ILE A 72 -7.03 -1.18 0.47
CA ILE A 72 -7.27 -0.58 -0.86
C ILE A 72 -8.63 0.12 -0.90
N ARG A 73 -9.70 -0.57 -0.51
CA ARG A 73 -11.07 -0.05 -0.54
C ARG A 73 -11.28 1.10 0.45
N SER A 74 -10.77 0.95 1.67
CA SER A 74 -10.90 1.98 2.71
C SER A 74 -10.17 3.26 2.34
N LYS A 75 -8.99 3.14 1.72
CA LYS A 75 -8.24 4.30 1.24
C LYS A 75 -8.70 4.75 -0.14
N GLY A 76 -9.49 3.97 -0.88
CA GLY A 76 -9.93 4.32 -2.23
C GLY A 76 -8.76 4.39 -3.22
N LEU A 77 -7.80 3.48 -3.11
CA LEU A 77 -6.61 3.44 -3.98
C LEU A 77 -6.93 2.82 -5.34
N ARG A 78 -6.21 3.28 -6.36
CA ARG A 78 -6.41 2.90 -7.75
C ARG A 78 -5.09 2.46 -8.40
N ASN A 79 -5.22 1.94 -9.62
CA ASN A 79 -4.06 1.66 -10.47
C ASN A 79 -3.27 2.96 -10.68
N GLY A 80 -1.94 2.91 -10.52
CA GLY A 80 -1.05 4.05 -10.65
C GLY A 80 -0.75 4.78 -9.35
N ASP A 81 -1.54 4.58 -8.28
CA ASP A 81 -1.17 5.09 -6.95
C ASP A 81 0.07 4.37 -6.42
N ILE A 82 0.79 5.02 -5.51
CA ILE A 82 2.03 4.51 -4.94
C ILE A 82 1.81 4.16 -3.48
N VAL A 83 2.33 3.01 -3.07
CA VAL A 83 2.43 2.63 -1.66
C VAL A 83 3.89 2.45 -1.27
N ILE A 84 4.23 2.92 -0.08
CA ILE A 84 5.58 2.83 0.47
C ILE A 84 5.49 2.18 1.85
N LEU A 85 6.22 1.08 2.04
CA LEU A 85 6.28 0.37 3.31
C LEU A 85 7.61 0.67 4.00
N TYR A 86 7.54 1.05 5.27
CA TYR A 86 8.69 1.39 6.10
C TYR A 86 8.75 0.49 7.34
N LYS A 87 9.97 0.30 7.85
CA LYS A 87 10.26 -0.22 9.18
C LYS A 87 10.91 0.87 10.03
N GLU A 88 10.34 1.13 11.19
CA GLU A 88 10.90 2.01 12.21
C GLU A 88 11.66 1.20 13.28
N GLU A 89 12.34 1.92 14.17
CA GLU A 89 13.00 1.32 15.33
C GLU A 89 11.98 0.61 16.23
N GLY A 90 12.41 -0.48 16.88
CA GLY A 90 11.51 -1.29 17.71
C GLY A 90 10.53 -2.17 16.93
N ALA A 91 10.79 -2.46 15.64
CA ALA A 91 9.99 -3.35 14.79
C ALA A 91 8.57 -2.85 14.47
N HIS A 92 8.33 -1.55 14.55
CA HIS A 92 7.10 -0.92 14.07
C HIS A 92 7.13 -0.77 12.54
N TYR A 93 6.02 -1.07 11.88
CA TYR A 93 5.89 -0.89 10.43
C TYR A 93 4.93 0.26 10.13
N LYS A 94 5.25 1.02 9.08
CA LYS A 94 4.38 2.08 8.58
C LYS A 94 4.12 1.94 7.09
N ILE A 95 2.93 2.37 6.66
CA ILE A 95 2.55 2.44 5.24
C ILE A 95 2.13 3.86 4.90
N ARG A 96 2.68 4.37 3.79
CA ARG A 96 2.29 5.66 3.20
C ARG A 96 1.70 5.43 1.82
N VAL A 97 0.74 6.29 1.46
CA VAL A 97 0.13 6.34 0.13
C VAL A 97 0.52 7.66 -0.52
N GLU A 98 0.90 7.60 -1.80
CA GLU A 98 1.02 8.77 -2.66
C GLU A 98 0.10 8.60 -3.87
N ARG A 99 -0.81 9.55 -4.07
CA ARG A 99 -1.78 9.48 -5.17
C ARG A 99 -1.14 9.86 -6.49
N SER A 100 -1.51 9.15 -7.55
CA SER A 100 -1.12 9.56 -8.89
C SER A 100 -1.69 10.95 -9.22
N ASP A 101 -0.92 11.78 -9.92
CA ASP A 101 -1.31 13.17 -10.28
C ASP A 101 -2.59 13.26 -11.14
N SER A 102 -3.02 12.13 -11.71
CA SER A 102 -4.29 11.97 -12.43
C SER A 102 -5.50 12.41 -11.60
N GLU A 103 -5.52 12.12 -10.29
CA GLU A 103 -6.63 12.52 -9.41
C GLU A 103 -6.56 14.01 -9.04
N LYS A 104 -5.36 14.60 -8.93
CA LYS A 104 -5.20 16.04 -8.67
C LYS A 104 -5.81 16.87 -9.81
N ARG A 105 -5.50 16.50 -11.06
CA ARG A 105 -6.02 17.20 -12.25
C ARG A 105 -7.54 17.14 -12.38
N ILE A 106 -8.16 16.00 -12.08
CA ILE A 106 -9.63 15.88 -12.13
C ILE A 106 -10.28 16.72 -11.02
N SER A 107 -9.72 16.67 -9.80
CA SER A 107 -10.21 17.44 -8.66
C SER A 107 -10.11 18.96 -8.90
N GLU A 108 -8.98 19.42 -9.43
CA GLU A 108 -8.75 20.83 -9.77
C GLU A 108 -9.65 21.28 -10.93
N SER A 109 -9.84 20.45 -11.97
CA SER A 109 -10.76 20.77 -13.08
C SER A 109 -12.21 20.88 -12.62
N TYR A 110 -12.67 19.99 -11.73
CA TYR A 110 -14.03 20.01 -11.21
C TYR A 110 -14.30 21.21 -10.29
N ILE A 111 -13.31 21.63 -9.50
CA ILE A 111 -13.40 22.84 -8.67
C ILE A 111 -13.41 24.08 -9.56
N ALA A 112 -12.57 24.12 -10.61
CA ALA A 112 -12.52 25.25 -11.54
C ALA A 112 -13.82 25.43 -12.33
N GLU A 113 -14.46 24.35 -12.79
CA GLU A 113 -15.70 24.41 -13.57
C GLU A 113 -16.91 24.88 -12.74
N ASN A 114 -16.96 24.53 -11.45
CA ASN A 114 -18.09 24.88 -10.58
C ASN A 114 -17.97 26.26 -9.90
N HIS A 115 -16.81 26.91 -9.95
CA HIS A 115 -16.62 28.25 -9.37
C HIS A 115 -16.97 29.42 -10.31
N TYR A 116 -17.24 29.16 -11.59
CA TYR A 116 -17.62 30.20 -12.58
C TYR A 116 -19.14 30.32 -12.81
N GLY A 117 -19.97 29.54 -12.12
CA GLY A 117 -21.42 29.48 -12.36
C GLY A 117 -22.33 30.28 -11.42
N SER A 118 -21.81 30.96 -10.40
CA SER A 118 -22.63 31.74 -9.44
C SER A 118 -22.39 33.24 -9.58
N GLY A 119 -22.75 33.79 -10.73
CA GLY A 119 -22.71 35.21 -10.99
C GLY A 119 -23.79 35.62 -11.98
N VAL A 120 -25.04 35.58 -11.54
CA VAL A 120 -26.17 36.32 -12.14
C VAL A 120 -26.91 37.08 -11.05
#